data_AF-A0A7S4LBU9-F1
#
_entry.id   AF-A0A7S4LBU9-F1
#
_cell.length_a   1.000
_cell.length_b   1.000
_cell.length_c   1.000
_cell.angle_alpha   90.00
_cell.angle_beta   90.00
_cell.angle_gamma   90.00
#
_symmetry.space_group_name_H-M   'P 1'
#
loop_
_entity.id
_entity.type
_entity.pdbx_description
1 polymer ?
#
loop_
_entity_poly.entity_id
_entity_poly.type
_entity_poly.pdbx_seq_one_letter_code
_entity_poly.pdbx_strand_id
1 'polypeptide(L)'
;MLTVHYSLMHCAQMHAGQRVLVHAAAGGVGLTAIHYATKLGCEVIATAGSPAKHEYLRSINVDRISSSRNVDLFEKDLQTYGPVSIVLNSLSGKYITLSLLALEGGGHFCELGKRGIWSAAQMTEVRPDVKYHIIDFDHTTPHLQGLFDEALAFGSPSLPMTTFPMHDALSAFQYMKDARNIGKVVVTQSLLVCKEATYLVTGGLGYIGRLITRALIEQGARHLLLMSSTRSELPSDWDLDVRPTVMKCDVANVCQVEAVFQTHRNIKGVIHAAGVLADRTIPNLTADDFHFVYRPKVLGARNLNTFVHTTAVDFFVLFSSVASGFGGAGQANYAAANGFLDALAQERRQNGLPAASIRWGAWSGGGMA
;
A
#
# COMPACT_ATOMS: atom_id res chain seq x y z
N MET A 1 -6.07 -14.66 -8.27
CA MET A 1 -7.09 -15.56 -7.72
C MET A 1 -8.39 -15.46 -8.51
N LEU A 2 -9.14 -14.35 -8.46
CA LEU A 2 -10.42 -14.18 -9.17
C LEU A 2 -10.42 -14.62 -10.63
N THR A 3 -9.43 -14.16 -11.41
CA THR A 3 -9.28 -14.53 -12.83
C THR A 3 -9.24 -16.04 -13.02
N VAL A 4 -8.42 -16.74 -12.23
CA VAL A 4 -8.26 -18.19 -12.32
C VAL A 4 -9.52 -18.91 -11.87
N HIS A 5 -10.12 -18.48 -10.76
CA HIS A 5 -11.32 -19.11 -10.23
C HIS A 5 -12.46 -19.06 -11.25
N TYR A 6 -12.72 -17.89 -11.83
CA TYR A 6 -13.73 -17.73 -12.86
C TYR A 6 -13.40 -18.54 -14.12
N SER A 7 -12.17 -18.44 -14.65
CA SER A 7 -11.78 -19.18 -15.85
C SER A 7 -11.90 -20.69 -15.68
N LEU A 8 -11.37 -21.23 -14.58
CA LEU A 8 -11.25 -22.68 -14.41
C LEU A 8 -12.47 -23.32 -13.79
N MET A 9 -13.15 -22.66 -12.83
CA MET A 9 -14.30 -23.25 -12.15
C MET A 9 -15.62 -22.92 -12.83
N HIS A 10 -15.81 -21.66 -13.27
CA HIS A 10 -17.08 -21.24 -13.89
C HIS A 10 -17.11 -21.50 -15.40
N CYS A 11 -16.08 -21.09 -16.13
CA CYS A 11 -16.05 -21.24 -17.59
C CYS A 11 -15.63 -22.65 -18.04
N ALA A 12 -14.54 -23.17 -17.47
CA ALA A 12 -13.97 -24.46 -17.86
C ALA A 12 -14.53 -25.67 -17.09
N GLN A 13 -15.15 -25.44 -15.93
CA GLN A 13 -15.68 -26.50 -15.05
C GLN A 13 -14.65 -27.61 -14.79
N MET A 14 -13.45 -27.19 -14.43
CA MET A 14 -12.28 -28.04 -14.26
C MET A 14 -12.50 -29.10 -13.17
N HIS A 15 -12.13 -30.35 -13.48
CA HIS A 15 -12.27 -31.50 -12.59
C HIS A 15 -11.13 -32.50 -12.76
N ALA A 16 -11.01 -33.44 -11.81
CA ALA A 16 -9.91 -34.38 -11.72
C ALA A 16 -9.68 -35.20 -13.00
N GLY A 17 -8.40 -35.49 -13.30
CA GLY A 17 -7.99 -36.28 -14.45
C GLY A 17 -7.85 -35.48 -15.75
N GLN A 18 -8.30 -34.22 -15.80
CA GLN A 18 -8.10 -33.36 -16.96
C GLN A 18 -6.65 -32.89 -17.09
N ARG A 19 -6.24 -32.59 -18.31
CA ARG A 19 -4.95 -31.95 -18.59
C ARG A 19 -5.13 -30.48 -18.95
N VAL A 20 -4.35 -29.61 -18.31
CA VAL A 20 -4.50 -28.17 -18.40
C VAL A 20 -3.20 -27.55 -18.94
N LEU A 21 -3.29 -26.87 -20.07
CA LEU A 21 -2.20 -26.04 -20.60
C LEU A 21 -2.27 -24.64 -20.00
N VAL A 22 -1.24 -24.27 -19.23
CA VAL A 22 -1.13 -22.96 -18.58
C VAL A 22 -0.03 -22.14 -19.23
N HIS A 23 -0.41 -21.06 -19.91
CA HIS A 23 0.55 -20.12 -20.48
C HIS A 23 1.14 -19.14 -19.46
N ALA A 24 2.38 -18.71 -19.71
CA ALA A 24 3.14 -17.82 -18.81
C ALA A 24 3.10 -18.28 -17.35
N ALA A 25 3.32 -19.57 -17.14
CA ALA A 25 2.98 -20.30 -15.92
C ALA A 25 3.69 -19.80 -14.66
N ALA A 26 4.90 -19.24 -14.79
CA ALA A 26 5.64 -18.67 -13.66
C ALA A 26 5.12 -17.29 -13.19
N GLY A 27 4.13 -16.71 -13.87
CA GLY A 27 3.47 -15.47 -13.45
C GLY A 27 2.40 -15.69 -12.38
N GLY A 28 1.87 -14.62 -11.79
CA GLY A 28 0.89 -14.73 -10.71
C GLY A 28 -0.40 -15.47 -11.07
N VAL A 29 -0.93 -15.30 -12.29
CA VAL A 29 -2.09 -16.07 -12.77
C VAL A 29 -1.72 -17.53 -13.00
N GLY A 30 -0.61 -17.77 -13.69
CA GLY A 30 -0.13 -19.12 -14.00
C GLY A 30 0.11 -19.98 -12.76
N LEU A 31 0.82 -19.44 -11.76
CA LEU A 31 1.08 -20.15 -10.49
C LEU A 31 -0.21 -20.42 -9.70
N THR A 32 -1.19 -19.51 -9.81
CA THR A 32 -2.51 -19.74 -9.20
C THR A 32 -3.28 -20.83 -9.94
N ALA A 33 -3.21 -20.88 -11.27
CA ALA A 33 -3.83 -21.93 -12.08
C ALA A 33 -3.22 -23.31 -11.80
N ILE A 34 -1.90 -23.38 -11.65
CA ILE A 34 -1.19 -24.60 -11.24
C ILE A 34 -1.70 -25.07 -9.87
N HIS A 35 -1.80 -24.17 -8.88
CA HIS A 35 -2.34 -24.52 -7.57
C HIS A 35 -3.75 -25.13 -7.65
N TYR A 36 -4.63 -24.54 -8.47
CA TYR A 36 -5.98 -25.06 -8.69
C TYR A 36 -5.97 -26.45 -9.34
N ALA A 37 -5.20 -26.60 -10.43
CA ALA A 37 -5.06 -27.86 -11.15
C ALA A 37 -4.51 -28.97 -10.25
N THR A 38 -3.43 -28.72 -9.51
CA THR A 38 -2.84 -29.68 -8.57
C THR A 38 -3.83 -30.06 -7.47
N LYS A 39 -4.54 -29.09 -6.88
CA LYS A 39 -5.53 -29.35 -5.81
C LYS A 39 -6.70 -30.21 -6.29
N LEU A 40 -7.08 -30.11 -7.57
CA LEU A 40 -8.14 -30.90 -8.18
C LEU A 40 -7.65 -32.21 -8.81
N GLY A 41 -6.34 -32.52 -8.76
CA GLY A 41 -5.80 -33.74 -9.39
C GLY A 41 -5.77 -33.68 -10.92
N CYS A 42 -5.59 -32.49 -11.49
CA CYS A 42 -5.36 -32.29 -12.92
C CYS A 42 -3.87 -32.35 -13.25
N GLU A 43 -3.53 -32.79 -14.47
CA GLU A 43 -2.17 -32.75 -14.99
C GLU A 43 -1.88 -31.39 -15.63
N VAL A 44 -0.74 -30.77 -15.29
CA VAL A 44 -0.36 -29.45 -15.81
C VAL A 44 0.68 -29.59 -16.92
N ILE A 45 0.40 -28.95 -18.07
CA ILE A 45 1.43 -28.54 -19.03
C ILE A 45 1.64 -27.03 -18.87
N ALA A 46 2.88 -26.59 -18.72
CA ALA A 46 3.21 -25.19 -18.53
C ALA A 46 4.05 -24.63 -19.68
N THR A 47 3.95 -23.32 -19.91
CA THR A 47 4.97 -22.61 -20.69
C THR A 47 5.63 -21.51 -19.88
N ALA A 48 6.93 -21.33 -20.06
CA ALA A 48 7.70 -20.25 -19.45
C ALA A 48 8.89 -19.82 -20.31
N GLY A 49 9.33 -18.59 -20.13
CA GLY A 49 10.27 -17.93 -21.05
C GLY A 49 11.75 -17.97 -20.67
N SER A 50 12.13 -18.54 -19.52
CA SER A 50 13.53 -18.59 -19.09
C SER A 50 13.86 -19.88 -18.31
N PRO A 51 15.13 -20.34 -18.32
CA PRO A 51 15.55 -21.53 -17.57
C PRO A 51 15.27 -21.44 -16.07
N ALA A 52 15.51 -20.29 -15.44
CA ALA A 52 15.19 -20.08 -14.02
C ALA A 52 13.69 -20.25 -13.71
N LYS A 53 12.80 -19.85 -14.63
CA LYS A 53 11.36 -20.09 -14.50
C LYS A 53 11.02 -21.56 -14.66
N HIS A 54 11.71 -22.27 -15.55
CA HIS A 54 11.53 -23.72 -15.72
C HIS A 54 11.97 -24.47 -14.45
N GLU A 55 13.11 -24.12 -13.88
CA GLU A 55 13.60 -24.69 -12.62
C GLU A 55 12.63 -24.47 -11.46
N TYR A 56 12.10 -23.25 -11.32
CA TYR A 56 11.07 -22.97 -10.32
C TYR A 56 9.77 -23.77 -10.56
N LEU A 57 9.32 -23.91 -11.81
CA LEU A 57 8.14 -24.72 -12.11
C LEU A 57 8.35 -26.21 -11.77
N ARG A 58 9.55 -26.74 -12.01
CA ARG A 58 9.90 -28.11 -11.58
C ARG A 58 9.92 -28.26 -10.07
N SER A 59 10.37 -27.25 -9.33
CA SER A 59 10.39 -27.30 -7.85
C SER A 59 9.00 -27.34 -7.23
N ILE A 60 7.95 -26.99 -7.98
CA ILE A 60 6.55 -27.14 -7.60
C ILE A 60 5.86 -28.31 -8.35
N ASN A 61 6.64 -29.31 -8.78
CA ASN A 61 6.18 -30.55 -9.41
C ASN A 61 5.43 -30.37 -10.74
N VAL A 62 5.84 -29.39 -11.56
CA VAL A 62 5.39 -29.30 -12.96
C VAL A 62 6.48 -29.89 -13.85
N ASP A 63 6.24 -31.09 -14.38
CA ASP A 63 7.23 -31.81 -15.18
C ASP A 63 7.22 -31.41 -16.66
N ARG A 64 6.04 -31.13 -17.22
CA ARG A 64 5.85 -30.81 -18.63
C ARG A 64 5.90 -29.31 -18.86
N ILE A 65 7.11 -28.79 -19.11
CA ILE A 65 7.35 -27.36 -19.30
C ILE A 65 7.94 -27.11 -20.68
N SER A 66 7.28 -26.25 -21.46
CA SER A 66 7.77 -25.79 -22.76
C SER A 66 8.09 -24.29 -22.77
N SER A 67 8.60 -23.80 -23.90
CA SER A 67 8.98 -22.40 -24.10
C SER A 67 7.78 -21.51 -24.38
N SER A 68 7.71 -20.37 -23.71
CA SER A 68 6.79 -19.28 -24.06
C SER A 68 7.42 -18.24 -24.98
N ARG A 69 8.61 -18.50 -25.51
CA ARG A 69 9.38 -17.58 -26.37
C ARG A 69 9.92 -18.21 -27.66
N ASN A 70 9.82 -19.53 -27.80
CA ASN A 70 10.21 -20.27 -28.99
C ASN A 70 9.01 -21.13 -29.43
N VAL A 71 8.37 -20.72 -30.52
CA VAL A 71 7.14 -21.36 -31.03
C VAL A 71 7.41 -22.76 -31.58
N ASP A 72 8.54 -22.97 -32.26
CA ASP A 72 8.87 -24.25 -32.89
C ASP A 72 9.14 -25.32 -31.82
N LEU A 73 9.82 -24.93 -30.74
CA LEU A 73 10.00 -25.81 -29.58
C LEU A 73 8.66 -26.11 -28.91
N PHE A 74 7.80 -25.11 -28.77
CA PHE A 74 6.46 -25.28 -28.20
C PHE A 74 5.59 -26.25 -29.00
N GLU A 75 5.59 -26.15 -30.34
CA GLU A 75 4.88 -27.07 -31.22
C GLU A 75 5.37 -28.52 -31.03
N LYS A 76 6.70 -28.72 -31.04
CA LYS A 76 7.30 -30.04 -30.86
C LYS A 76 7.00 -30.66 -29.50
N ASP A 77 7.08 -29.85 -28.43
CA ASP A 77 6.80 -30.30 -27.07
C ASP A 77 5.32 -30.67 -26.91
N LEU A 78 4.39 -29.88 -27.47
CA LEU A 78 2.96 -30.21 -27.43
C LEU A 78 2.64 -31.53 -28.14
N GLN A 79 3.25 -31.80 -29.30
CA GLN A 79 3.11 -33.09 -29.98
C GLN A 79 3.56 -34.26 -29.10
N THR A 80 4.57 -34.04 -28.26
CA THR A 80 5.10 -35.05 -27.32
C THR A 80 4.21 -35.21 -26.09
N TYR A 81 3.68 -34.11 -25.56
CA TYR A 81 2.85 -34.13 -24.35
C TYR A 81 1.43 -34.62 -24.61
N GLY A 82 0.93 -34.49 -25.84
CA GLY A 82 -0.41 -34.95 -26.23
C GLY A 82 -1.51 -33.94 -25.89
N PRO A 83 -2.79 -34.33 -26.09
CA PRO A 83 -3.92 -33.40 -26.03
C PRO A 83 -4.17 -32.86 -24.63
N VAL A 84 -4.87 -31.73 -24.56
CA VAL A 84 -5.30 -31.06 -23.33
C VAL A 84 -6.81 -30.83 -23.33
N SER A 85 -7.41 -30.82 -22.14
CA SER A 85 -8.84 -30.56 -21.93
C SER A 85 -9.12 -29.06 -21.82
N ILE A 86 -8.18 -28.32 -21.23
CA ILE A 86 -8.33 -26.89 -20.93
C ILE A 86 -7.06 -26.15 -21.33
N VAL A 87 -7.21 -25.00 -21.98
CA VAL A 87 -6.13 -24.04 -22.24
C VAL A 87 -6.44 -22.76 -21.48
N LEU A 88 -5.52 -22.32 -20.63
CA LEU A 88 -5.52 -20.98 -20.05
C LEU A 88 -4.46 -20.13 -20.76
N ASN A 89 -4.91 -19.38 -21.79
CA ASN A 89 -4.04 -18.65 -22.69
C ASN A 89 -3.78 -17.21 -22.23
N SER A 90 -2.54 -16.76 -22.40
CA SER A 90 -2.15 -15.35 -22.30
C SER A 90 -1.08 -14.97 -23.33
N LEU A 91 -0.80 -15.84 -24.30
CA LEU A 91 0.14 -15.61 -25.39
C LEU A 91 -0.61 -15.28 -26.67
N SER A 92 0.10 -14.73 -27.65
CA SER A 92 -0.46 -14.23 -28.91
C SER A 92 0.10 -14.95 -30.14
N GLY A 93 -0.53 -14.73 -31.29
CA GLY A 93 -0.03 -15.24 -32.58
C GLY A 93 -0.11 -16.76 -32.66
N LYS A 94 0.94 -17.40 -33.19
CA LYS A 94 0.98 -18.87 -33.41
C LYS A 94 0.73 -19.70 -32.15
N TYR A 95 1.03 -19.18 -30.95
CA TYR A 95 0.70 -19.86 -29.70
C TYR A 95 -0.80 -20.11 -29.55
N ILE A 96 -1.67 -19.20 -30.02
CA ILE A 96 -3.13 -19.38 -29.98
C ILE A 96 -3.50 -20.59 -30.86
N THR A 97 -3.02 -20.60 -32.11
CA THR A 97 -3.33 -21.66 -33.07
C THR A 97 -2.85 -23.03 -32.59
N LEU A 98 -1.60 -23.13 -32.13
CA LEU A 98 -1.04 -24.40 -31.65
C LEU A 98 -1.75 -24.90 -30.39
N SER A 99 -2.08 -24.01 -29.46
CA SER A 99 -2.82 -24.38 -28.24
C SER A 99 -4.26 -24.80 -28.54
N LEU A 100 -4.89 -24.16 -29.52
CA LEU A 100 -6.22 -24.54 -30.01
C LEU A 100 -6.19 -25.94 -30.64
N LEU A 101 -5.19 -26.25 -31.46
CA LEU A 101 -5.04 -27.57 -32.08
C LEU A 101 -4.72 -28.68 -31.06
N ALA A 102 -4.08 -28.33 -29.93
CA ALA A 102 -3.82 -29.27 -28.85
C ALA A 102 -5.05 -29.61 -27.99
N LEU A 103 -6.16 -28.85 -28.09
CA LEU A 103 -7.39 -29.15 -27.36
C LEU A 103 -8.07 -30.41 -27.90
N GLU A 104 -8.48 -31.29 -26.99
CA GLU A 104 -9.38 -32.40 -27.31
C GLU A 104 -10.79 -31.91 -27.68
N GLY A 105 -11.60 -32.81 -28.22
CA GLY A 105 -13.00 -32.51 -28.57
C GLY A 105 -13.81 -32.12 -27.35
N GLY A 106 -14.58 -31.02 -27.43
CA GLY A 106 -15.32 -30.49 -26.29
C GLY A 106 -14.48 -29.67 -25.29
N GLY A 107 -13.18 -29.52 -25.54
CA GLY A 107 -12.26 -28.80 -24.66
C GLY A 107 -12.58 -27.31 -24.52
N HIS A 108 -11.98 -26.68 -23.51
CA HIS A 108 -12.23 -25.29 -23.16
C HIS A 108 -10.99 -24.42 -23.38
N PHE A 109 -11.13 -23.36 -24.18
CA PHE A 109 -10.08 -22.37 -24.41
C PHE A 109 -10.43 -21.07 -23.69
N CYS A 110 -9.73 -20.79 -22.59
CA CYS A 110 -9.88 -19.57 -21.79
C CYS A 110 -8.82 -18.54 -22.21
N GLU A 111 -9.25 -17.48 -22.89
CA GLU A 111 -8.40 -16.40 -23.39
C GLU A 111 -8.31 -15.25 -22.38
N LEU A 112 -7.11 -14.97 -21.88
CA LEU A 112 -6.80 -13.83 -21.01
C LEU A 112 -6.18 -12.67 -21.77
N GLY A 113 -5.71 -12.90 -23.00
CA GLY A 113 -5.17 -11.88 -23.87
C GLY A 113 -6.22 -10.85 -24.25
N LYS A 114 -5.77 -9.61 -24.51
CA LYS A 114 -6.64 -8.52 -24.99
C LYS A 114 -6.30 -8.03 -26.39
N ARG A 115 -5.11 -8.35 -26.88
CA ARG A 115 -4.58 -7.86 -28.16
C ARG A 115 -4.23 -9.03 -29.06
N GLY A 116 -4.70 -8.97 -30.31
CA GLY A 116 -4.43 -10.02 -31.30
C GLY A 116 -5.07 -11.38 -30.95
N ILE A 117 -6.13 -11.37 -30.13
CA ILE A 117 -6.93 -12.56 -29.86
C ILE A 117 -7.85 -12.88 -31.03
N TRP A 118 -8.30 -14.12 -31.12
CA TRP A 118 -9.27 -14.54 -32.12
C TRP A 118 -10.68 -14.11 -31.70
N SER A 119 -11.52 -13.83 -32.68
CA SER A 119 -12.96 -13.67 -32.42
C SER A 119 -13.61 -15.04 -32.21
N ALA A 120 -14.76 -15.05 -31.53
CA ALA A 120 -15.54 -16.28 -31.35
C ALA A 120 -15.94 -16.92 -32.69
N ALA A 121 -16.19 -16.11 -33.73
CA ALA A 121 -16.48 -16.59 -35.08
C ALA A 121 -15.29 -17.37 -35.68
N GLN A 122 -14.07 -16.81 -35.60
CA GLN A 122 -12.86 -17.48 -36.08
C GLN A 122 -12.58 -18.79 -35.32
N MET A 123 -12.77 -18.78 -34.00
CA MET A 123 -12.62 -20.00 -33.19
C MET A 123 -13.62 -21.09 -33.60
N THR A 124 -14.88 -20.71 -33.79
CA THR A 124 -15.96 -21.64 -34.19
C THR A 124 -15.76 -22.18 -35.60
N GLU A 125 -15.22 -21.38 -36.53
CA GLU A 125 -14.92 -21.81 -37.89
C GLU A 125 -13.85 -22.91 -37.93
N VAL A 126 -12.81 -22.79 -37.10
CA VAL A 126 -11.67 -23.73 -37.10
C VAL A 126 -11.93 -24.95 -36.19
N ARG A 127 -12.56 -24.72 -35.04
CA ARG A 127 -12.86 -25.74 -34.02
C ARG A 127 -14.28 -25.53 -33.46
N PRO A 128 -15.33 -25.90 -34.21
CA PRO A 128 -16.71 -25.76 -33.74
C PRO A 128 -17.02 -26.64 -32.52
N ASP A 129 -16.17 -27.63 -32.26
CA ASP A 129 -16.28 -28.59 -31.18
C ASP A 129 -15.70 -28.09 -29.84
N VAL A 130 -14.98 -26.95 -29.80
CA VAL A 130 -14.42 -26.40 -28.56
C VAL A 130 -15.22 -25.21 -28.04
N LYS A 131 -15.14 -24.97 -26.73
CA LYS A 131 -15.75 -23.81 -26.09
C LYS A 131 -14.72 -22.71 -25.89
N TYR A 132 -14.94 -21.56 -26.51
CA TYR A 132 -14.06 -20.40 -26.42
C TYR A 132 -14.60 -19.36 -25.43
N HIS A 133 -13.79 -19.00 -24.43
CA HIS A 133 -14.15 -18.07 -23.35
C HIS A 133 -13.17 -16.90 -23.32
N ILE A 134 -13.62 -15.70 -23.69
CA ILE A 134 -12.84 -14.47 -23.50
C ILE A 134 -13.06 -13.98 -22.08
N ILE A 135 -11.99 -13.88 -21.29
CA ILE A 135 -12.04 -13.53 -19.88
C ILE A 135 -11.58 -12.09 -19.70
N ASP A 136 -12.53 -11.18 -19.49
CA ASP A 136 -12.23 -9.77 -19.24
C ASP A 136 -13.05 -9.19 -18.08
N PHE A 137 -12.38 -8.99 -16.94
CA PHE A 137 -12.95 -8.36 -15.74
C PHE A 137 -13.05 -6.84 -15.83
N ASP A 138 -12.42 -6.18 -16.81
CA ASP A 138 -12.53 -4.73 -16.97
C ASP A 138 -13.86 -4.33 -17.63
N HIS A 139 -14.52 -5.28 -18.30
CA HIS A 139 -15.73 -5.04 -19.09
C HIS A 139 -16.94 -5.89 -18.67
N THR A 140 -16.73 -6.92 -17.85
CA THR A 140 -17.82 -7.71 -17.27
C THR A 140 -17.90 -7.46 -15.78
N THR A 141 -19.11 -7.16 -15.29
CA THR A 141 -19.44 -7.03 -13.86
C THR A 141 -20.20 -8.28 -13.40
N PRO A 142 -19.55 -9.45 -13.23
CA PRO A 142 -20.15 -10.51 -12.45
C PRO A 142 -20.38 -10.03 -11.01
N HIS A 143 -21.18 -10.76 -10.22
CA HIS A 143 -21.30 -10.55 -8.77
C HIS A 143 -19.93 -10.80 -8.09
N LEU A 144 -19.03 -9.82 -8.17
CA LEU A 144 -17.62 -9.93 -7.77
C LEU A 144 -17.46 -10.40 -6.32
N GLN A 145 -18.41 -10.03 -5.46
CA GLN A 145 -18.39 -10.43 -4.05
C GLN A 145 -18.56 -11.95 -3.88
N GLY A 146 -19.57 -12.55 -4.51
CA GLY A 146 -19.78 -14.01 -4.44
C GLY A 146 -18.62 -14.80 -5.04
N LEU A 147 -18.11 -14.34 -6.20
CA LEU A 147 -16.93 -14.95 -6.83
C LEU A 147 -15.67 -14.83 -5.95
N PHE A 148 -15.54 -13.73 -5.21
CA PHE A 148 -14.42 -13.54 -4.28
C PHE A 148 -14.52 -14.49 -3.09
N ASP A 149 -15.71 -14.65 -2.52
CA ASP A 149 -15.95 -15.57 -1.41
C ASP A 149 -15.69 -17.03 -1.81
N GLU A 150 -16.18 -17.45 -2.98
CA GLU A 150 -15.90 -18.79 -3.55
C GLU A 150 -14.40 -19.02 -3.75
N ALA A 151 -13.71 -18.02 -4.30
CA ALA A 151 -12.28 -18.11 -4.55
C ALA A 151 -11.45 -18.17 -3.25
N LEU A 152 -11.84 -17.41 -2.22
CA LEU A 152 -11.25 -17.49 -0.88
C LEU A 152 -11.51 -18.86 -0.24
N ALA A 153 -12.72 -19.40 -0.36
CA ALA A 153 -13.08 -20.71 0.17
C ALA A 153 -12.30 -21.84 -0.50
N PHE A 154 -12.01 -21.72 -1.80
CA PHE A 154 -11.11 -22.65 -2.50
C PHE A 154 -9.67 -22.55 -1.97
N GLY A 155 -9.25 -21.36 -1.54
CA GLY A 155 -7.91 -21.10 -1.00
C GLY A 155 -6.98 -20.40 -2.02
N SER A 156 -6.02 -19.67 -1.47
CA SER A 156 -5.00 -18.94 -2.23
C SER A 156 -3.62 -19.57 -2.04
N PRO A 157 -2.85 -19.78 -3.11
CA PRO A 157 -1.45 -20.16 -2.95
C PRO A 157 -0.63 -19.01 -2.40
N SER A 158 0.41 -19.34 -1.64
CA SER A 158 1.51 -18.41 -1.39
C SER A 158 2.29 -18.24 -2.69
N LEU A 159 2.32 -17.02 -3.22
CA LEU A 159 3.05 -16.69 -4.44
C LEU A 159 4.39 -16.04 -4.07
N PRO A 160 5.49 -16.34 -4.78
CA PRO A 160 6.71 -15.56 -4.66
C PRO A 160 6.41 -14.09 -4.95
N MET A 161 6.99 -13.21 -4.12
CA MET A 161 6.83 -11.78 -4.25
C MET A 161 8.20 -11.12 -4.34
N THR A 162 8.37 -10.28 -5.36
CA THR A 162 9.49 -9.33 -5.43
C THR A 162 8.96 -7.98 -5.00
N THR A 163 9.43 -7.48 -3.84
CA THR A 163 8.95 -6.23 -3.26
C THR A 163 9.88 -5.07 -3.58
N PHE A 164 9.30 -3.93 -3.94
CA PHE A 164 9.98 -2.64 -4.10
C PHE A 164 9.33 -1.61 -3.18
N PRO A 165 10.06 -0.67 -2.59
CA PRO A 165 9.45 0.43 -1.85
C PRO A 165 8.80 1.45 -2.80
N MET A 166 7.81 2.19 -2.32
CA MET A 166 7.05 3.17 -3.13
C MET A 166 7.92 4.23 -3.80
N HIS A 167 9.01 4.65 -3.14
CA HIS A 167 9.95 5.63 -3.72
C HIS A 167 10.79 5.05 -4.89
N ASP A 168 10.82 3.73 -5.06
CA ASP A 168 11.53 3.02 -6.13
C ASP A 168 10.56 2.29 -7.08
N ALA A 169 9.33 2.80 -7.19
CA ALA A 169 8.30 2.18 -8.03
C ALA A 169 8.73 2.04 -9.51
N LEU A 170 9.55 2.94 -10.04
CA LEU A 170 10.03 2.88 -11.42
C LEU A 170 10.84 1.60 -11.69
N SER A 171 11.73 1.23 -10.77
CA SER A 171 12.52 -0.01 -10.87
C SER A 171 11.62 -1.24 -10.84
N ALA A 172 10.52 -1.21 -10.07
CA ALA A 172 9.51 -2.26 -10.06
C ALA A 172 8.86 -2.45 -11.45
N PHE A 173 8.49 -1.34 -12.11
CA PHE A 173 7.93 -1.38 -13.46
C PHE A 173 8.92 -1.89 -14.49
N GLN A 174 10.20 -1.47 -14.42
CA GLN A 174 11.25 -1.97 -15.31
C GLN A 174 11.49 -3.47 -15.11
N TYR A 175 11.59 -3.92 -13.86
CA TYR A 175 11.75 -5.33 -13.51
C TYR A 175 10.60 -6.20 -14.05
N MET A 176 9.36 -5.70 -13.98
CA MET A 176 8.19 -6.35 -14.55
C MET A 176 8.21 -6.36 -16.09
N LYS A 177 8.56 -5.23 -16.72
CA LYS A 177 8.62 -5.10 -18.20
C LYS A 177 9.59 -6.09 -18.82
N ASP A 178 10.73 -6.31 -18.17
CA ASP A 178 11.75 -7.26 -18.64
C ASP A 178 11.34 -8.73 -18.39
N ALA A 179 10.15 -8.95 -17.81
CA ALA A 179 9.58 -10.25 -17.46
C ALA A 179 10.53 -11.09 -16.58
N ARG A 180 11.29 -10.43 -15.69
CA ARG A 180 12.24 -11.08 -14.78
C ARG A 180 11.55 -11.78 -13.61
N ASN A 181 10.33 -11.37 -13.27
CA ASN A 181 9.60 -11.85 -12.10
C ASN A 181 9.15 -13.31 -12.22
N ILE A 182 9.20 -14.00 -11.08
CA ILE A 182 8.42 -15.21 -10.77
C ILE A 182 7.39 -14.78 -9.73
N GLY A 183 6.13 -15.13 -9.92
CA GLY A 183 5.04 -14.67 -9.05
C GLY A 183 4.68 -13.20 -9.27
N LYS A 184 4.64 -12.40 -8.19
CA LYS A 184 4.12 -11.03 -8.17
C LYS A 184 5.20 -9.99 -7.89
N VAL A 185 5.12 -8.85 -8.57
CA VAL A 185 5.87 -7.64 -8.23
C VAL A 185 4.97 -6.77 -7.35
N VAL A 186 5.44 -6.40 -6.18
CA VAL A 186 4.65 -5.66 -5.17
C VAL A 186 5.37 -4.36 -4.84
N VAL A 187 4.66 -3.23 -4.92
CA VAL A 187 5.14 -1.94 -4.44
C VAL A 187 4.59 -1.72 -3.04
N THR A 188 5.48 -1.53 -2.08
CA THR A 188 5.16 -1.43 -0.65
C THR A 188 5.28 0.01 -0.17
N GLN A 189 4.34 0.44 0.67
CA GLN A 189 4.42 1.70 1.39
C GLN A 189 4.73 1.37 2.85
N SER A 190 5.85 1.86 3.36
CA SER A 190 6.19 1.68 4.77
C SER A 190 5.20 2.47 5.62
N LEU A 191 4.51 1.81 6.55
CA LEU A 191 3.80 2.49 7.61
C LEU A 191 4.87 3.15 8.50
N LEU A 192 4.79 4.47 8.69
CA LEU A 192 5.70 5.23 9.57
C LEU A 192 5.49 4.90 11.07
N VAL A 193 4.54 4.03 11.39
CA VAL A 193 4.07 3.75 12.76
C VAL A 193 4.40 2.30 13.15
N CYS A 194 5.23 2.14 14.18
CA CYS A 194 5.68 0.90 14.81
C CYS A 194 4.94 0.72 16.15
N LYS A 195 4.54 -0.51 16.48
CA LYS A 195 3.71 -0.81 17.65
C LYS A 195 4.46 -0.59 18.97
N GLU A 196 5.77 -0.83 18.97
CA GLU A 196 6.66 -0.79 20.13
C GLU A 196 7.17 0.63 20.41
N ALA A 197 6.96 1.56 19.48
CA ALA A 197 7.42 2.94 19.57
C ALA A 197 6.40 3.87 20.25
N THR A 198 6.91 4.95 20.87
CA THR A 198 6.08 6.00 21.48
C THR A 198 5.92 7.20 20.54
N TYR A 199 4.68 7.70 20.44
CA TYR A 199 4.33 8.86 19.62
C TYR A 199 3.88 10.03 20.50
N LEU A 200 4.62 11.13 20.43
CA LEU A 200 4.37 12.33 21.23
C LEU A 200 3.51 13.34 20.46
N VAL A 201 2.39 13.76 21.04
CA VAL A 201 1.51 14.79 20.46
C VAL A 201 1.32 15.93 21.45
N THR A 202 1.81 17.13 21.11
CA THR A 202 1.55 18.33 21.93
C THR A 202 0.24 18.97 21.53
N GLY A 203 -0.52 19.50 22.49
CA GLY A 203 -1.90 19.91 22.21
C GLY A 203 -2.80 18.71 21.94
N GLY A 204 -2.39 17.50 22.38
CA GLY A 204 -3.05 16.23 22.06
C GLY A 204 -4.49 16.12 22.53
N LEU A 205 -4.91 16.96 23.49
CA LEU A 205 -6.29 17.02 23.99
C LEU A 205 -7.18 18.03 23.25
N GLY A 206 -6.59 18.92 22.45
CA GLY A 206 -7.33 19.82 21.56
C GLY A 206 -7.92 19.08 20.37
N TYR A 207 -8.89 19.67 19.67
CA TYR A 207 -9.62 19.00 18.59
C TYR A 207 -8.71 18.31 17.55
N ILE A 208 -7.75 19.05 16.98
CA ILE A 208 -6.79 18.53 16.00
C ILE A 208 -5.93 17.42 16.62
N GLY A 209 -5.43 17.62 17.84
CA GLY A 209 -4.65 16.62 18.56
C GLY A 209 -5.40 15.30 18.73
N ARG A 210 -6.72 15.34 18.98
CA ARG A 210 -7.56 14.15 19.09
C ARG A 210 -7.72 13.43 17.76
N LEU A 211 -7.92 14.16 16.66
CA LEU A 211 -7.98 13.57 15.32
C LEU A 211 -6.68 12.85 14.97
N ILE A 212 -5.55 13.51 15.23
CA ILE A 212 -4.23 12.93 15.00
C ILE A 212 -3.98 11.70 15.87
N THR A 213 -4.42 11.74 17.14
CA THR A 213 -4.33 10.57 18.04
C THR A 213 -5.10 9.38 17.49
N ARG A 214 -6.35 9.58 17.02
CA ARG A 214 -7.15 8.52 16.38
C ARG A 214 -6.45 7.97 15.13
N ALA A 215 -5.99 8.86 14.25
CA ALA A 215 -5.28 8.46 13.04
C ALA A 215 -4.01 7.64 13.34
N LEU A 216 -3.22 8.03 14.35
CA LEU A 216 -2.05 7.25 14.76
C LEU A 216 -2.42 5.85 15.27
N ILE A 217 -3.51 5.72 16.04
CA ILE A 217 -3.99 4.43 16.54
C ILE A 217 -4.44 3.52 15.39
N GLU A 218 -5.18 4.07 14.42
CA GLU A 218 -5.61 3.40 13.20
C GLU A 218 -4.41 2.93 12.35
N GLN A 219 -3.34 3.73 12.30
CA GLN A 219 -2.08 3.39 11.65
C GLN A 219 -1.24 2.37 12.44
N GLY A 220 -1.68 1.97 13.63
CA GLY A 220 -1.08 0.89 14.42
C GLY A 220 -0.34 1.33 15.69
N ALA A 221 -0.35 2.61 16.05
CA ALA A 221 0.30 3.08 17.28
C ALA A 221 -0.33 2.43 18.50
N ARG A 222 0.50 1.98 19.46
CA ARG A 222 0.06 1.41 20.73
C ARG A 222 0.54 2.19 21.96
N HIS A 223 1.55 3.05 21.79
CA HIS A 223 2.05 3.92 22.84
C HIS A 223 1.96 5.38 22.38
N LEU A 224 1.02 6.13 22.95
CA LEU A 224 0.83 7.55 22.65
C LEU A 224 1.01 8.38 23.92
N LEU A 225 1.74 9.48 23.79
CA LEU A 225 2.00 10.44 24.85
C LEU A 225 1.42 11.80 24.46
N LEU A 226 0.37 12.23 25.16
CA LEU A 226 -0.34 13.47 24.88
C LEU A 226 0.06 14.55 25.89
N MET A 227 0.68 15.61 25.42
CA MET A 227 1.04 16.75 26.27
C MET A 227 -0.04 17.83 26.23
N SER A 228 -0.39 18.34 27.40
CA SER A 228 -1.29 19.48 27.59
C SER A 228 -0.74 20.39 28.68
N SER A 229 -0.84 21.71 28.52
CA SER A 229 -0.44 22.66 29.56
C SER A 229 -1.43 22.70 30.75
N THR A 230 -2.67 22.26 30.53
CA THR A 230 -3.78 22.45 31.49
C THR A 230 -4.24 21.17 32.16
N ARG A 231 -4.09 20.00 31.52
CA ARG A 231 -4.63 18.74 32.01
C ARG A 231 -3.56 17.66 32.14
N SER A 232 -3.73 16.80 33.14
CA SER A 232 -2.92 15.59 33.38
C SER A 232 -3.67 14.28 33.07
N GLU A 233 -4.95 14.35 32.72
CA GLU A 233 -5.79 13.17 32.56
C GLU A 233 -6.53 13.17 31.23
N LEU A 234 -6.82 11.96 30.74
CA LEU A 234 -7.64 11.76 29.55
C LEU A 234 -9.10 12.11 29.88
N PRO A 235 -9.77 12.92 29.05
CA PRO A 235 -11.20 13.19 29.18
C PRO A 235 -12.01 11.88 29.21
N SER A 236 -12.94 11.75 30.17
CA SER A 236 -13.71 10.52 30.41
C SER A 236 -14.65 10.14 29.25
N ASP A 237 -15.02 11.13 28.43
CA ASP A 237 -15.84 10.99 27.24
C ASP A 237 -15.05 10.58 25.99
N TRP A 238 -13.72 10.46 26.10
CA TRP A 238 -12.87 10.12 24.96
C TRP A 238 -12.53 8.64 24.94
N ASP A 239 -13.43 7.87 24.33
CA ASP A 239 -13.26 6.44 24.12
C ASP A 239 -12.30 6.15 22.95
N LEU A 240 -11.29 5.30 23.20
CA LEU A 240 -10.20 4.94 22.30
C LEU A 240 -9.76 3.50 22.56
N ASP A 241 -9.54 2.71 21.50
CA ASP A 241 -9.04 1.33 21.58
C ASP A 241 -7.66 1.22 22.26
N VAL A 242 -6.90 2.31 22.26
CA VAL A 242 -5.60 2.44 22.90
C VAL A 242 -5.64 3.64 23.82
N ARG A 243 -5.48 3.42 25.12
CA ARG A 243 -5.48 4.49 26.13
C ARG A 243 -4.16 5.27 26.09
N PRO A 244 -4.14 6.54 25.65
CA PRO A 244 -2.93 7.35 25.66
C PRO A 244 -2.51 7.73 27.08
N THR A 245 -1.21 7.93 27.29
CA THR A 245 -0.70 8.57 28.50
C THR A 245 -0.84 10.08 28.34
N VAL A 246 -1.47 10.75 29.31
CA VAL A 246 -1.59 12.21 29.31
C VAL A 246 -0.60 12.79 30.31
N MET A 247 0.14 13.81 29.89
CA MET A 247 1.07 14.53 30.75
C MET A 247 0.75 16.02 30.76
N LYS A 248 0.61 16.55 31.98
CA LYS A 248 0.56 17.99 32.19
C LYS A 248 1.97 18.56 31.98
N CYS A 249 2.17 19.21 30.84
CA CYS A 249 3.43 19.82 30.47
C CYS A 249 3.20 21.08 29.62
N ASP A 250 3.78 22.20 30.05
CA ASP A 250 3.96 23.37 29.19
C ASP A 250 5.18 23.13 28.29
N VAL A 251 4.93 22.94 27.00
CA VAL A 251 5.99 22.69 26.00
C VAL A 251 6.99 23.86 25.90
N ALA A 252 6.60 25.08 26.31
CA ALA A 252 7.51 26.21 26.37
C ALA A 252 8.46 26.17 27.58
N ASN A 253 8.20 25.31 28.58
CA ASN A 253 9.07 25.11 29.74
C ASN A 253 10.12 24.02 29.44
N VAL A 254 11.38 24.44 29.29
CA VAL A 254 12.49 23.56 28.90
C VAL A 254 12.70 22.39 29.88
N CYS A 255 12.63 22.64 31.18
CA CYS A 255 12.85 21.62 32.22
C CYS A 255 11.74 20.55 32.19
N GLN A 256 10.49 20.94 31.90
CA GLN A 256 9.40 19.98 31.80
C GLN A 256 9.52 19.11 30.54
N VAL A 257 9.90 19.70 29.40
CA VAL A 257 10.14 18.94 28.16
C VAL A 257 11.32 17.98 28.34
N GLU A 258 12.40 18.44 28.97
CA GLU A 258 13.54 17.59 29.30
C GLU A 258 13.11 16.37 30.12
N ALA A 259 12.35 16.57 31.20
CA ALA A 259 11.86 15.48 32.05
C ALA A 259 11.03 14.44 31.27
N VAL A 260 10.24 14.88 30.28
CA VAL A 260 9.48 13.99 29.38
C VAL A 260 10.43 13.11 28.56
N PHE A 261 11.41 13.70 27.86
CA PHE A 261 12.38 12.93 27.08
C PHE A 261 13.33 12.11 27.97
N GLN A 262 13.48 12.49 29.25
CA GLN A 262 14.19 11.70 30.25
C GLN A 262 13.45 10.42 30.66
N THR A 263 12.14 10.51 30.74
CA THR A 263 11.28 9.39 31.15
C THR A 263 10.94 8.47 29.97
N HIS A 264 10.76 9.03 28.78
CA HIS A 264 10.28 8.31 27.59
C HIS A 264 11.36 8.23 26.50
N ARG A 265 12.23 7.22 26.59
CA ARG A 265 13.41 7.07 25.70
C ARG A 265 13.09 6.57 24.29
N ASN A 266 11.96 5.89 24.09
CA ASN A 266 11.59 5.30 22.79
C ASN A 266 10.59 6.16 22.00
N ILE A 267 10.73 7.48 22.03
CA ILE A 267 9.91 8.38 21.21
C ILE A 267 10.43 8.32 19.77
N LYS A 268 9.60 7.85 18.84
CA LYS A 268 9.92 7.76 17.40
C LYS A 268 9.15 8.74 16.52
N GLY A 269 8.13 9.38 17.04
CA GLY A 269 7.42 10.42 16.31
C GLY A 269 7.00 11.56 17.21
N VAL A 270 7.16 12.78 16.72
CA VAL A 270 6.70 14.00 17.41
C VAL A 270 5.77 14.77 16.49
N ILE A 271 4.59 15.12 17.00
CA ILE A 271 3.62 15.97 16.33
C ILE A 271 3.32 17.18 17.22
N HIS A 272 3.77 18.34 16.76
CA HIS A 272 3.61 19.60 17.47
C HIS A 272 2.36 20.34 16.98
N ALA A 273 1.23 20.08 17.64
CA ALA A 273 -0.06 20.72 17.39
C ALA A 273 -0.49 21.72 18.49
N ALA A 274 0.40 22.07 19.41
CA ALA A 274 0.10 23.05 20.46
C ALA A 274 0.08 24.47 19.88
N GLY A 275 -0.87 25.27 20.34
CA GLY A 275 -0.96 26.68 19.98
C GLY A 275 -2.17 27.35 20.60
N VAL A 276 -2.15 28.67 20.61
CA VAL A 276 -3.21 29.55 21.07
C VAL A 276 -3.34 30.73 20.10
N LEU A 277 -4.48 31.43 20.15
CA LEU A 277 -4.75 32.62 19.33
C LEU A 277 -4.91 33.85 20.23
N ALA A 278 -4.48 35.00 19.73
CA ALA A 278 -4.70 36.31 20.32
C ALA A 278 -4.76 37.34 19.19
N ASP A 279 -5.86 37.30 18.44
CA ASP A 279 -6.01 38.09 17.22
C ASP A 279 -6.20 39.57 17.58
N ARG A 280 -5.32 40.40 17.01
CA ARG A 280 -5.24 41.85 17.20
C ARG A 280 -4.73 42.50 15.92
N THR A 281 -5.32 43.62 15.53
CA THR A 281 -4.71 44.49 14.51
C THR A 281 -3.35 44.98 15.01
N ILE A 282 -2.40 45.24 14.10
CA ILE A 282 -1.04 45.66 14.47
C ILE A 282 -1.02 46.83 15.48
N PRO A 283 -1.85 47.89 15.34
CA PRO A 283 -1.87 48.99 16.31
C PRO A 283 -2.33 48.59 17.72
N ASN A 284 -3.10 47.51 17.84
CA ASN A 284 -3.69 47.03 19.11
C ASN A 284 -2.98 45.78 19.64
N LEU A 285 -1.95 45.29 18.96
CA LEU A 285 -1.23 44.09 19.34
C LEU A 285 -0.22 44.43 20.44
N THR A 286 -0.43 43.88 21.63
CA THR A 286 0.50 44.08 22.75
C THR A 286 1.64 43.06 22.74
N ALA A 287 2.70 43.34 23.48
CA ALA A 287 3.79 42.38 23.69
C ALA A 287 3.28 41.09 24.37
N ASP A 288 2.32 41.20 25.29
CA ASP A 288 1.74 40.05 25.98
C ASP A 288 0.91 39.17 25.04
N ASP A 289 0.11 39.77 24.16
CA ASP A 289 -0.62 39.03 23.10
C ASP A 289 0.35 38.28 22.18
N PHE A 290 1.48 38.93 21.82
CA PHE A 290 2.51 38.31 21.00
C PHE A 290 3.17 37.15 21.74
N HIS A 291 3.63 37.36 22.98
CA HIS A 291 4.25 36.34 23.80
C HIS A 291 3.31 35.15 24.06
N PHE A 292 2.03 35.41 24.30
CA PHE A 292 1.03 34.37 24.53
C PHE A 292 0.94 33.38 23.36
N VAL A 293 0.92 33.88 22.12
CA VAL A 293 0.89 33.05 20.89
C VAL A 293 2.26 32.44 20.59
N TYR A 294 3.33 33.19 20.82
CA TYR A 294 4.70 32.78 20.52
C TYR A 294 5.15 31.61 21.39
N ARG A 295 4.81 31.60 22.68
CA ARG A 295 5.27 30.60 23.66
C ARG A 295 5.00 29.16 23.23
N PRO A 296 3.75 28.70 23.05
CA PRO A 296 3.48 27.29 22.79
C PRO A 296 3.99 26.83 21.43
N LYS A 297 4.04 27.72 20.41
CA LYS A 297 4.52 27.37 19.06
C LYS A 297 6.04 27.44 18.96
N VAL A 298 6.62 28.61 19.20
CA VAL A 298 8.03 28.86 18.90
C VAL A 298 8.94 28.29 19.96
N LEU A 299 8.75 28.68 21.22
CA LEU A 299 9.56 28.13 22.32
C LEU A 299 9.29 26.63 22.48
N GLY A 300 8.04 26.22 22.30
CA GLY A 300 7.64 24.82 22.28
C GLY A 300 8.39 23.98 21.24
N ALA A 301 8.31 24.36 19.96
CA ALA A 301 9.00 23.66 18.90
C ALA A 301 10.53 23.67 19.06
N ARG A 302 11.10 24.78 19.55
CA ARG A 302 12.54 24.87 19.84
C ARG A 302 12.96 23.86 20.91
N ASN A 303 12.23 23.79 22.02
CA ASN A 303 12.52 22.84 23.10
C ASN A 303 12.40 21.39 22.61
N LEU A 304 11.32 21.06 21.89
CA LEU A 304 11.14 19.73 21.29
C LEU A 304 12.31 19.38 20.34
N ASN A 305 12.70 20.32 19.48
CA ASN A 305 13.83 20.14 18.56
C ASN A 305 15.12 19.80 19.33
N THR A 306 15.44 20.55 20.39
CA THR A 306 16.62 20.32 21.23
C THR A 306 16.68 18.89 21.77
N PHE A 307 15.59 18.37 22.32
CA PHE A 307 15.60 17.06 22.98
C PHE A 307 15.38 15.88 22.01
N VAL A 308 14.68 16.08 20.89
CA VAL A 308 14.49 15.05 19.85
C VAL A 308 15.82 14.59 19.22
N HIS A 309 16.83 15.47 19.15
CA HIS A 309 18.16 15.10 18.66
C HIS A 309 18.80 13.95 19.46
N THR A 310 18.35 13.73 20.70
CA THR A 310 18.89 12.66 21.56
C THR A 310 18.24 11.30 21.35
N THR A 311 17.09 11.20 20.68
CA THR A 311 16.28 9.96 20.61
C THR A 311 16.10 9.36 19.21
N ALA A 312 16.60 10.03 18.16
CA ALA A 312 16.45 9.63 16.74
C ALA A 312 15.01 9.25 16.37
N VAL A 313 14.22 10.25 15.96
CA VAL A 313 12.82 10.10 15.54
C VAL A 313 12.70 9.77 14.05
N ASP A 314 11.67 9.03 13.68
CA ASP A 314 11.29 8.72 12.29
C ASP A 314 10.56 9.91 11.64
N PHE A 315 9.80 10.69 12.44
CA PHE A 315 9.17 11.92 11.98
C PHE A 315 9.06 13.00 13.04
N PHE A 316 9.11 14.26 12.59
CA PHE A 316 8.93 15.46 13.39
C PHE A 316 8.01 16.43 12.63
N VAL A 317 6.75 16.51 13.03
CA VAL A 317 5.71 17.25 12.28
C VAL A 317 5.30 18.49 13.06
N LEU A 318 5.39 19.65 12.42
CA LEU A 318 4.99 20.94 12.96
C LEU A 318 3.68 21.40 12.30
N PHE A 319 2.69 21.76 13.12
CA PHE A 319 1.42 22.27 12.62
C PHE A 319 1.51 23.79 12.48
N SER A 320 1.78 24.21 11.26
CA SER A 320 1.79 25.60 10.81
C SER A 320 0.41 26.00 10.24
N SER A 321 0.31 27.16 9.62
CA SER A 321 -0.91 27.66 9.01
C SER A 321 -0.62 28.35 7.68
N VAL A 322 -1.58 28.35 6.76
CA VAL A 322 -1.51 29.17 5.53
C VAL A 322 -1.28 30.66 5.82
N ALA A 323 -1.66 31.13 7.02
CA ALA A 323 -1.40 32.48 7.49
C ALA A 323 0.10 32.83 7.55
N SER A 324 1.01 31.86 7.66
CA SER A 324 2.46 32.15 7.60
C SER A 324 2.95 32.54 6.20
N GLY A 325 2.25 32.09 5.15
CA GLY A 325 2.60 32.38 3.76
C GLY A 325 1.80 33.54 3.16
N PHE A 326 0.51 33.63 3.47
CA PHE A 326 -0.41 34.61 2.88
C PHE A 326 -0.78 35.75 3.83
N GLY A 327 -0.41 35.66 5.10
CA GLY A 327 -0.89 36.56 6.14
C GLY A 327 -2.33 36.29 6.55
N GLY A 328 -2.77 36.97 7.60
CA GLY A 328 -4.15 36.97 8.08
C GLY A 328 -4.45 38.29 8.75
N ALA A 329 -5.62 38.88 8.48
CA ALA A 329 -6.01 40.14 9.10
C ALA A 329 -6.11 39.98 10.61
N GLY A 330 -5.34 40.77 11.37
CA GLY A 330 -5.29 40.68 12.83
C GLY A 330 -4.43 39.53 13.38
N GLN A 331 -3.67 38.83 12.54
CA GLN A 331 -2.95 37.61 12.93
C GLN A 331 -1.42 37.76 12.79
N ALA A 332 -0.87 38.95 13.00
CA ALA A 332 0.57 39.20 12.82
C ALA A 332 1.44 38.33 13.76
N ASN A 333 1.05 38.19 15.03
CA ASN A 333 1.68 37.29 16.01
C ASN A 333 1.57 35.81 15.59
N TYR A 334 0.41 35.37 15.13
CA TYR A 334 0.17 34.00 14.70
C TYR A 334 0.92 33.65 13.41
N ALA A 335 0.92 34.53 12.41
CA ALA A 335 1.68 34.37 11.18
C ALA A 335 3.19 34.28 11.47
N ALA A 336 3.71 35.15 12.33
CA ALA A 336 5.12 35.12 12.74
C ALA A 336 5.49 33.81 13.45
N ALA A 337 4.66 33.34 14.39
CA ALA A 337 4.90 32.09 15.11
C ALA A 337 4.89 30.87 14.19
N ASN A 338 3.98 30.83 13.20
CA ASN A 338 3.92 29.74 12.22
C ASN A 338 5.04 29.83 11.17
N GLY A 339 5.47 31.04 10.79
CA GLY A 339 6.65 31.24 9.93
C GLY A 339 7.92 30.69 10.57
N PHE A 340 8.07 30.82 11.89
CA PHE A 340 9.16 30.17 12.62
C PHE A 340 9.10 28.64 12.50
N LEU A 341 7.92 28.01 12.62
CA LEU A 341 7.78 26.55 12.47
C LEU A 341 8.21 26.08 11.07
N ASP A 342 7.84 26.83 10.04
CA ASP A 342 8.24 26.54 8.66
C ASP A 342 9.77 26.60 8.51
N ALA A 343 10.39 27.66 9.05
CA ALA A 343 11.84 27.84 9.02
C ALA A 343 12.57 26.74 9.82
N LEU A 344 12.07 26.37 11.00
CA LEU A 344 12.65 25.30 11.81
C LEU A 344 12.59 23.95 11.10
N ALA A 345 11.47 23.62 10.43
CA ALA A 345 11.38 22.39 9.66
C ALA A 345 12.37 22.39 8.48
N GLN A 346 12.56 23.54 7.82
CA GLN A 346 13.55 23.69 6.76
C GLN A 346 14.98 23.49 7.28
N GLU A 347 15.33 24.15 8.40
CA GLU A 347 16.64 24.00 9.06
C GLU A 347 16.91 22.53 9.44
N ARG A 348 15.95 21.85 10.06
CA ARG A 348 16.07 20.42 10.39
C ARG A 348 16.36 19.56 9.15
N ARG A 349 15.63 19.78 8.05
CA ARG A 349 15.86 19.05 6.79
C ARG A 349 17.23 19.34 6.17
N GLN A 350 17.69 20.59 6.23
CA GLN A 350 19.03 20.96 5.76
C GLN A 350 20.13 20.24 6.55
N ASN A 351 19.88 19.93 7.82
CA ASN A 351 20.76 19.15 8.67
C ASN A 351 20.55 17.61 8.56
N GLY A 352 19.80 17.15 7.56
CA GLY A 352 19.56 15.72 7.33
C GLY A 352 18.61 15.05 8.33
N LEU A 353 17.85 15.84 9.11
CA LEU A 353 16.96 15.32 10.14
C LEU A 353 15.50 15.31 9.65
N PRO A 354 14.68 14.33 10.07
CA PRO A 354 13.28 14.30 9.73
C PRO A 354 12.55 15.54 10.23
N ALA A 355 11.86 16.23 9.33
CA ALA A 355 10.96 17.32 9.66
C ALA A 355 9.96 17.64 8.54
N ALA A 356 8.69 17.83 8.90
CA ALA A 356 7.66 18.39 8.04
C ALA A 356 6.99 19.57 8.77
N SER A 357 6.76 20.68 8.06
CA SER A 357 5.84 21.72 8.51
C SER A 357 4.64 21.71 7.58
N ILE A 358 3.44 21.62 8.13
CA ILE A 358 2.21 21.59 7.35
C ILE A 358 1.46 22.90 7.58
N ARG A 359 1.30 23.68 6.50
CA ARG A 359 0.52 24.93 6.51
C ARG A 359 -0.96 24.60 6.33
N TRP A 360 -1.66 24.39 7.43
CA TRP A 360 -3.08 24.06 7.39
C TRP A 360 -3.95 25.27 7.03
N GLY A 361 -4.98 25.01 6.22
CA GLY A 361 -6.14 25.89 6.06
C GLY A 361 -7.16 25.69 7.18
N ALA A 362 -8.36 26.25 7.00
CA ALA A 362 -9.46 26.13 7.97
C ALA A 362 -9.92 24.67 8.14
N TRP A 363 -10.33 24.31 9.37
CA TRP A 363 -10.80 22.96 9.71
C TRP A 363 -12.32 22.95 9.93
N SER A 364 -13.04 22.07 9.25
CA SER A 364 -14.52 22.06 9.22
C SER A 364 -15.23 21.63 10.51
N GLY A 365 -14.54 21.03 11.48
CA GLY A 365 -15.15 20.46 12.68
C GLY A 365 -14.73 21.09 14.02
N GLY A 366 -14.08 22.25 13.98
CA GLY A 366 -13.47 22.92 15.14
C GLY A 366 -11.94 22.77 15.17
N GLY A 367 -11.23 23.66 15.86
CA GLY A 367 -9.76 23.75 15.80
C GLY A 367 -9.28 25.19 15.59
N MET A 368 -7.97 25.43 15.51
CA MET A 368 -7.47 26.79 15.25
C MET A 368 -7.58 27.14 13.77
N ALA A 369 -8.70 27.81 13.46
CA ALA A 369 -9.21 28.44 12.23
C ALA A 369 -10.52 27.78 11.77
#